data_AF-A0A9E1IH56-F1
#
_entry.id   AF-A0A9E1IH56-F1
#
_cell.length_a   1.000
_cell.length_b   1.000
_cell.length_c   1.000
_cell.angle_alpha   90.00
_cell.angle_beta   90.00
_cell.angle_gamma   90.00
#
_symmetry.space_group_name_H-M   'P 1'
#
loop_
_entity.id
_entity.type
_entity.pdbx_description
1 polymer ?
#
loop_
_entity_poly.entity_id
_entity_poly.type
_entity_poly.pdbx_seq_one_letter_code
_entity_poly.pdbx_strand_id
1 'polypeptide(L)' 'MHPHWEYRLWTDADNDALVRDEFPFLLGLVRSLPKSIHRADFARILYLWGFGGLYVDLDVEALSVLVKCQQCTDHG' A
#
# COMPACT_ATOMS: atom_id res chain seq x y z
N MET A 1 17.49 -9.00 1.59
CA MET A 1 16.45 -8.52 0.65
C MET A 1 16.13 -9.60 -0.36
N HIS A 2 14.87 -9.73 -0.78
CA HIS A 2 14.44 -10.79 -1.70
C HIS A 2 14.74 -10.38 -3.15
N PRO A 3 15.45 -11.20 -3.95
CA PRO A 3 15.99 -10.79 -5.25
C PRO A 3 14.93 -10.50 -6.33
N HIS A 4 13.67 -10.91 -6.11
CA HIS A 4 12.57 -10.72 -7.06
C HIS A 4 11.56 -9.64 -6.65
N TRP A 5 11.85 -8.86 -5.60
CA TRP A 5 10.94 -7.80 -5.15
C TRP A 5 11.25 -6.48 -5.84
N GLU A 6 10.21 -5.84 -6.37
CA GLU A 6 10.28 -4.44 -6.77
C GLU A 6 10.03 -3.57 -5.53
N TYR A 7 10.90 -2.59 -5.30
CA TYR A 7 10.77 -1.63 -4.22
C TYR A 7 10.31 -0.30 -4.80
N ARG A 8 9.25 0.28 -4.24
CA ARG A 8 8.74 1.58 -4.63
C ARG A 8 8.55 2.47 -3.41
N LEU A 9 9.13 3.67 -3.47
CA LEU A 9 8.90 4.73 -2.50
C LEU A 9 7.81 5.65 -3.05
N TRP A 10 6.79 5.91 -2.24
CA TRP A 10 5.63 6.71 -2.66
C TRP A 10 5.61 8.06 -1.95
N THR A 11 5.51 9.12 -2.73
CA THR A 11 5.41 10.50 -2.24
C THR A 11 3.94 10.94 -2.13
N ASP A 12 3.71 12.08 -1.49
CA ASP A 12 2.37 12.70 -1.46
C ASP A 12 1.82 13.00 -2.87
N ALA A 13 2.70 13.34 -3.81
CA ALA A 13 2.30 13.58 -5.20
C ALA A 13 1.87 12.28 -5.90
N ASP A 14 2.59 11.18 -5.62
CA ASP A 14 2.20 9.86 -6.13
C ASP A 14 0.87 9.42 -5.55
N ASN A 15 0.60 9.73 -4.28
CA ASN A 15 -0.67 9.43 -3.61
C ASN A 15 -1.85 10.19 -4.25
N ASP A 16 -1.69 11.49 -4.59
CA ASP A 16 -2.74 12.24 -5.30
C ASP A 16 -2.94 11.69 -6.72
N ALA A 17 -1.85 11.34 -7.42
CA ALA A 17 -1.92 10.73 -8.74
C ALA A 17 -2.63 9.36 -8.72
N LEU A 18 -2.31 8.49 -7.76
CA LEU A 18 -2.98 7.21 -7.55
C LEU A 18 -4.50 7.38 -7.47
N VAL A 19 -4.96 8.30 -6.63
CA VAL A 19 -6.40 8.50 -6.42
C VAL A 19 -7.04 9.14 -7.65
N ARG A 20 -6.38 10.11 -8.27
CA ARG A 20 -6.91 10.77 -9.47
C ARG A 20 -7.04 9.80 -10.66
N ASP A 21 -6.04 8.95 -10.85
CA ASP A 21 -5.91 8.15 -12.08
C ASP A 21 -6.56 6.77 -11.92
N GLU A 22 -6.39 6.10 -10.77
CA GLU A 22 -6.90 4.73 -10.54
C GLU A 22 -8.24 4.71 -9.77
N PHE A 23 -8.47 5.70 -8.89
CA PHE A 23 -9.67 5.73 -8.03
C PHE A 23 -10.41 7.09 -8.06
N PRO A 24 -10.75 7.63 -9.24
CA PRO A 24 -11.29 8.99 -9.36
C PRO A 24 -12.57 9.21 -8.56
N PHE A 25 -13.36 8.15 -8.34
CA PHE A 25 -14.58 8.17 -7.53
C PHE A 25 -14.31 8.41 -6.02
N LEU A 26 -13.08 8.19 -5.54
CA LEU A 26 -12.66 8.47 -4.16
C LEU A 26 -11.96 9.83 -4.02
N LEU A 27 -11.68 10.54 -5.12
CA LEU A 27 -10.88 11.77 -5.10
C LEU A 27 -11.48 12.83 -4.17
N GLY A 28 -12.79 13.02 -4.20
CA GLY A 28 -13.50 13.94 -3.30
C GLY A 28 -13.36 13.54 -1.83
N LEU A 29 -13.51 12.25 -1.53
CA LEU A 29 -13.35 11.71 -0.18
C LEU A 29 -11.92 11.95 0.33
N VAL A 30 -10.91 11.53 -0.43
CA VAL A 30 -9.50 11.65 -0.01
C VAL A 30 -9.11 13.11 0.20
N ARG A 31 -9.54 14.02 -0.68
CA ARG A 31 -9.27 15.46 -0.54
C ARG A 31 -10.03 16.10 0.62
N SER A 32 -11.16 15.54 1.04
CA SER A 32 -11.90 16.00 2.22
C SER A 32 -11.22 15.63 3.56
N LEU A 33 -10.25 14.71 3.56
CA LEU A 33 -9.56 14.32 4.77
C LEU A 33 -8.70 15.48 5.30
N PRO A 34 -8.87 15.88 6.57
CA PRO A 34 -8.36 17.16 7.06
C PRO A 34 -6.84 17.18 7.27
N LYS A 35 -6.20 16.02 7.44
CA LYS A 35 -4.76 15.91 7.72
C LYS A 35 -4.08 15.09 6.64
N SER A 36 -2.84 15.46 6.29
CA SER A 36 -2.01 14.70 5.34
C SER A 36 -1.79 13.26 5.78
N ILE A 37 -1.61 13.03 7.08
CA ILE A 37 -1.43 11.67 7.61
C ILE A 37 -2.64 10.77 7.32
N HIS A 38 -3.87 11.28 7.42
CA HIS A 38 -5.06 10.48 7.08
C HIS A 38 -5.11 10.14 5.60
N ARG A 39 -4.61 11.03 4.72
CA ARG A 39 -4.53 10.77 3.28
C ARG A 39 -3.48 9.71 2.96
N ALA A 40 -2.32 9.79 3.61
CA ALA A 40 -1.28 8.76 3.51
C ALA A 40 -1.78 7.40 4.01
N ASP A 41 -2.51 7.39 5.15
CA ASP A 41 -3.11 6.18 5.69
C ASP A 41 -4.13 5.55 4.75
N PHE A 42 -4.92 6.38 4.08
CA PHE A 42 -5.87 5.91 3.08
C PHE A 42 -5.16 5.40 1.82
N ALA A 43 -4.11 6.09 1.35
CA ALA A 43 -3.31 5.68 0.20
C ALA A 43 -2.65 4.30 0.41
N ARG A 44 -2.20 3.98 1.63
CA ARG A 44 -1.71 2.63 2.00
C ARG A 44 -2.71 1.54 1.63
N ILE A 45 -3.99 1.75 1.95
CA ILE A 45 -5.07 0.80 1.65
C ILE A 45 -5.28 0.71 0.13
N LEU A 46 -5.23 1.85 -0.56
CA LEU A 46 -5.42 1.89 -2.02
C LEU A 46 -4.28 1.20 -2.78
N TYR A 47 -3.03 1.32 -2.33
CA TYR A 47 -1.91 0.57 -2.93
C TYR A 47 -2.10 -0.93 -2.77
N LEU A 48 -2.49 -1.39 -1.58
CA LEU A 48 -2.79 -2.81 -1.36
C LEU A 48 -3.99 -3.28 -2.17
N TRP A 49 -5.00 -2.44 -2.36
CA TRP A 49 -6.16 -2.79 -3.17
C TRP A 49 -5.84 -2.87 -4.67
N GLY A 50 -5.10 -1.90 -5.21
CA GLY A 50 -4.78 -1.82 -6.64
C GLY A 50 -3.66 -2.78 -7.07
N PHE A 51 -2.61 -2.93 -6.27
CA PHE A 51 -1.41 -3.68 -6.64
C PHE A 51 -1.26 -5.01 -5.88
N GLY A 52 -1.98 -5.18 -4.76
CA GLY A 52 -1.74 -6.30 -3.84
C GLY A 52 -0.37 -6.21 -3.17
N GLY A 53 0.19 -7.36 -2.82
CA GLY A 53 1.54 -7.45 -2.25
C GLY A 53 1.60 -7.07 -0.77
N LEU A 54 2.69 -6.40 -0.38
CA LEU A 54 2.97 -6.01 0.99
C LEU A 54 3.28 -4.52 1.05
N TYR A 55 2.64 -3.85 2.00
CA TYR A 55 3.02 -2.52 2.43
C TYR A 55 3.82 -2.61 3.74
N VAL A 56 4.87 -1.79 3.87
CA VAL A 56 5.70 -1.69 5.06
C VAL A 56 6.00 -0.22 5.32
N ASP A 57 5.87 0.25 6.57
CA ASP A 57 6.28 1.61 6.94
C ASP A 57 7.81 1.76 6.91
N LEU A 58 8.29 3.00 6.72
CA LEU A 58 9.73 3.28 6.53
C LEU A 58 10.58 3.03 7.78
N ASP A 59 9.96 2.88 8.95
CA ASP A 59 10.58 2.63 10.24
C ASP A 59 10.59 1.14 10.63
N VAL A 60 10.21 0.25 9.71
CA VAL A 60 10.28 -1.20 9.93
C VAL A 60 11.60 -1.76 9.42
N GLU A 61 12.22 -2.60 10.25
CA GLU A 61 13.39 -3.38 9.88
C GLU A 61 13.00 -4.82 9.51
N ALA A 62 13.45 -5.29 8.34
CA ALA A 62 13.24 -6.66 7.90
C ALA A 62 14.25 -7.61 8.57
N LEU A 63 13.84 -8.31 9.62
CA LEU A 63 14.70 -9.26 10.35
C LEU A 63 14.92 -10.59 9.60
N SER A 64 14.01 -10.96 8.70
CA SER A 64 14.08 -12.18 7.90
C SER A 64 13.26 -12.04 6.61
N VAL A 65 13.47 -12.98 5.67
CA VAL A 65 12.70 -13.01 4.41
C VAL A 65 11.28 -13.52 4.65
N LEU A 66 10.31 -12.91 3.98
CA LEU A 66 8.96 -13.46 3.96
C LEU A 66 8.92 -14.72 3.10
N VAL A 67 8.45 -15.80 3.70
CA VAL A 67 8.17 -17.07 3.04
C VAL A 67 6.67 -17.23 2.87
N LYS A 68 6.24 -17.81 1.74
CA LYS A 68 4.83 -18.10 1.50
C LYS A 68 4.33 -19.00 2.62
N CYS A 69 3.25 -18.60 3.28
CA CYS A 69 2.64 -19.41 4.33
C CYS A 69 2.26 -20.78 3.74
N GLN A 70 2.88 -21.85 4.24
CA GLN A 70 2.62 -23.22 3.80
C GLN A 70 1.40 -23.84 4.49
N GLN A 71 0.73 -23.10 5.38
CA GLN A 71 -0.37 -23.58 6.23
C GLN A 71 -1.75 -23.07 5.78
N CYS A 72 -1.94 -22.85 4.49
CA CYS A 72 -3.27 -22.64 3.91
C CYS A 72 -3.67 -23.86 3.06
N THR A 73 -3.82 -25.01 3.69
CA THR A 73 -4.51 -26.16 3.09
C THR A 73 -5.85 -26.34 3.79
N ASP A 74 -6.90 -26.09 3.02
CA ASP A 74 -8.27 -26.61 3.12
C ASP A 74 -8.95 -26.57 4.49
N HIS A 75 -9.75 -25.54 4.71
CA HIS A 75 -11.02 -25.72 5.41
C HIS A 75 -12.11 -25.57 4.34
N GLY A 76 -12.49 -26.73 3.78
CA GLY A 76 -13.69 -26.86 2.95
C GLY A 76 -14.96 -26.64 3.76
#